data_AF-A0A8H9IN21-F1
#
_entry.id   AF-A0A8H9IN21-F1
#
_cell.length_a   1.000
_cell.length_b   1.000
_cell.length_c   1.000
_cell.angle_alpha   90.00
_cell.angle_beta   90.00
_cell.angle_gamma   90.00
#
_symmetry.space_group_name_H-M   'P 1'
#
loop_
_entity.id
_entity.type
_entity.pdbx_description
1 polymer ?
#
loop_
_entity_poly.entity_id
_entity_poly.type
_entity_poly.pdbx_seq_one_letter_code
_entity_poly.pdbx_strand_id
1 'polypeptide(L)'
;MNASQFFHPDHASVAHQSPVRLVRRAHCALSYYATRNVPQVLQALNTQRHGLAFDEVLRRLIQNGPNQPRALRSSPSDLVQLTQTLRRQTCQVRRDLTMYDLARDHQSRVPARMLVPGDMVLLSAGDYVPADLRLINQDHLILNRAILQSAPDTCAMGDRVVAGTAQGVVVATGNKTLLGILLREPAPVASGWRRVLEFSPFQLSKTAAWAAGVAVLGMVGLLMPSHSHAETSVQLYGTLDAGLGWTRISGEGSQREVLSGGQTDSLWGIRGQEDLGDGLRATFNLESGIDLATGKAEESDRLFNYQAWLGLGSDHWGELRFGRQYTVGQEFVSAVEVGSWKDFGMGALMRASDNYQISNQFSWRSPEWEGVQLGASYSADVGEQGLGGARSKLYSVALRYEEGPWLLGASYESLSRVESNRPSAWQLGASYDFDVVRVAAGWSRQSNGFVGLNGDDGPAHLEDKGLEGLGPVEFIQGGRLDTWYVGTAIPVGKGEFQLQWSLGRPNWTWEDTDERARRIQVMSVGYVHALSPRTSVYAFAAQGRRFDMETAASASEPRSSRVAFGLTHHF
;
A
#
# COMPACT_ATOMS: atom_id res chain seq x y z
N MET A 1 18.13 36.28 57.32
CA MET A 1 17.51 34.97 57.61
C MET A 1 16.34 34.84 56.65
N ASN A 2 16.46 34.12 55.53
CA ASN A 2 16.54 32.67 55.36
C ASN A 2 15.22 31.93 55.66
N ALA A 3 14.52 31.54 54.59
CA ALA A 3 13.64 30.37 54.52
C ALA A 3 13.46 29.99 53.03
N SER A 4 14.44 29.28 52.47
CA SER A 4 14.44 28.79 51.09
C SER A 4 14.41 27.27 51.06
N GLN A 5 13.59 26.65 50.18
CA GLN A 5 13.79 25.38 49.47
C GLN A 5 12.44 24.68 49.17
N PHE A 6 12.47 23.78 48.16
CA PHE A 6 11.40 22.86 47.71
C PHE A 6 10.16 23.54 47.09
N PHE A 7 9.71 23.24 45.86
CA PHE A 7 10.12 22.23 44.87
C PHE A 7 10.41 22.84 43.48
N HIS A 8 11.39 22.24 42.78
CA HIS A 8 11.38 22.10 41.31
C HIS A 8 11.13 20.61 41.01
N PRO A 9 10.49 20.27 39.89
CA PRO A 9 11.30 19.88 38.72
C PRO A 9 10.79 20.41 37.37
N ASP A 10 11.76 20.67 36.49
CA ASP A 10 11.77 20.52 35.03
C ASP A 10 10.45 20.64 34.23
N HIS A 11 10.30 21.79 33.56
CA HIS A 11 9.43 21.91 32.39
C HIS A 11 10.03 21.15 31.18
N ALA A 12 9.98 19.82 31.21
CA ALA A 12 10.23 18.99 30.05
C ALA A 12 9.14 19.25 29.00
N SER A 13 9.47 19.99 27.94
CA SER A 13 8.55 20.29 26.84
C SER A 13 8.13 18.99 26.15
N VAL A 14 6.89 18.54 26.38
CA VAL A 14 6.35 17.30 25.81
C VAL A 14 6.22 17.45 24.30
N ALA A 15 7.25 17.01 23.58
CA ALA A 15 7.27 17.02 22.13
C ALA A 15 6.29 15.97 21.60
N HIS A 16 5.09 16.43 21.24
CA HIS A 16 4.07 15.69 20.49
C HIS A 16 4.72 14.79 19.42
N GLN A 17 4.16 13.60 19.16
CA GLN A 17 4.74 12.59 18.25
C GLN A 17 3.89 12.42 16.97
N SER A 18 4.25 11.52 16.04
CA SER A 18 3.60 11.33 14.71
C SER A 18 2.93 9.95 14.57
N PRO A 19 1.63 9.90 14.86
CA PRO A 19 0.41 8.37 14.67
C PRO A 19 0.17 7.70 13.26
N VAL A 20 1.11 6.88 12.77
CA VAL A 20 1.30 6.39 11.39
C VAL A 20 2.11 7.37 10.55
N ARG A 21 3.33 6.95 10.22
CA ARG A 21 4.18 7.61 9.23
C ARG A 21 4.02 6.91 7.89
N LEU A 22 3.11 7.46 7.09
CA LEU A 22 3.17 7.39 5.63
C LEU A 22 4.49 8.02 5.17
N VAL A 23 5.59 7.26 5.24
CA VAL A 23 6.73 7.52 4.38
C VAL A 23 6.26 7.16 2.98
N ARG A 24 5.74 8.18 2.29
CA ARG A 24 5.16 8.08 0.96
C ARG A 24 6.12 7.30 0.06
N ARG A 25 5.58 6.35 -0.73
CA ARG A 25 6.38 5.35 -1.48
C ARG A 25 7.53 5.99 -2.26
N ALA A 26 7.28 7.16 -2.85
CA ALA A 26 8.22 8.06 -3.52
C ALA A 26 9.54 8.37 -2.78
N HIS A 27 9.57 8.38 -1.44
CA HIS A 27 10.67 8.95 -0.64
C HIS A 27 11.58 7.92 0.04
N CYS A 28 11.28 6.61 -0.03
CA CYS A 28 12.06 5.60 0.68
C CYS A 28 12.86 4.70 -0.28
N ALA A 29 14.19 4.70 -0.11
CA ALA A 29 15.08 3.78 -0.83
C ALA A 29 14.68 2.31 -0.61
N LEU A 30 14.26 1.93 0.60
CA LEU A 30 13.81 0.57 0.87
C LEU A 30 12.52 0.22 0.11
N SER A 31 11.60 1.17 -0.11
CA SER A 31 10.43 0.95 -0.98
C SER A 31 10.86 0.77 -2.44
N TYR A 32 11.77 1.61 -2.92
CA TYR A 32 12.32 1.55 -4.29
C TYR A 32 13.07 0.24 -4.58
N TYR A 33 13.79 -0.32 -3.60
CA TYR A 33 14.52 -1.58 -3.76
C TYR A 33 13.72 -2.84 -3.34
N ALA A 34 12.52 -2.69 -2.75
CA ALA A 34 11.66 -3.82 -2.44
C ALA A 34 11.12 -4.50 -3.72
N THR A 35 10.64 -3.71 -4.69
CA THR A 35 10.04 -4.18 -5.94
C THR A 35 11.05 -4.67 -6.97
N ARG A 36 12.35 -4.44 -6.73
CA ARG A 36 13.46 -4.80 -7.62
C ARG A 36 14.07 -6.15 -7.23
N ASN A 37 14.53 -6.89 -8.23
CA ASN A 37 15.22 -8.16 -8.02
C ASN A 37 16.65 -7.97 -7.49
N VAL A 38 17.20 -9.00 -6.85
CA VAL A 38 18.54 -8.94 -6.25
C VAL A 38 19.63 -8.52 -7.25
N PRO A 39 19.71 -9.04 -8.49
CA PRO A 39 20.65 -8.56 -9.50
C PRO A 39 20.57 -7.05 -9.80
N GLN A 40 19.37 -6.51 -10.00
CA GLN A 40 19.14 -5.08 -10.22
C GLN A 40 19.56 -4.24 -9.00
N VAL A 41 19.27 -4.70 -7.78
CA VAL A 41 19.65 -4.02 -6.53
C VAL A 41 21.17 -4.00 -6.39
N LEU A 42 21.85 -5.12 -6.62
CA LEU A 42 23.32 -5.22 -6.59
C LEU A 42 23.98 -4.33 -7.65
N GLN A 43 23.44 -4.30 -8.87
CA GLN A 43 23.92 -3.45 -9.97
C GLN A 43 23.73 -1.96 -9.65
N ALA A 44 22.55 -1.56 -9.19
CA ALA A 44 22.24 -0.16 -8.85
C ALA A 44 23.02 0.34 -7.62
N LEU A 45 23.42 -0.54 -6.71
CA LEU A 45 24.32 -0.24 -5.59
C LEU A 45 25.81 -0.45 -5.94
N ASN A 46 26.14 -0.80 -7.19
CA ASN A 46 27.49 -1.16 -7.66
C ASN A 46 28.24 -2.05 -6.65
N THR A 47 27.69 -3.22 -6.36
CA THR A 47 28.21 -4.18 -5.36
C THR A 47 27.97 -5.64 -5.79
N GLN A 48 28.51 -6.61 -5.06
CA GLN A 48 28.39 -8.04 -5.35
C GLN A 48 28.03 -8.83 -4.08
N ARG A 49 27.48 -10.05 -4.25
CA ARG A 49 27.19 -10.99 -3.14
C ARG A 49 28.42 -11.32 -2.26
N HIS A 50 29.63 -11.09 -2.78
CA HIS A 50 30.91 -11.28 -2.08
C HIS A 50 31.23 -10.19 -1.04
N GLY A 51 30.58 -9.02 -1.12
CA GLY A 51 30.87 -7.84 -0.30
C GLY A 51 31.60 -6.72 -1.05
N LEU A 52 31.79 -5.59 -0.37
CA LEU A 52 32.60 -4.46 -0.87
C LEU A 52 34.07 -4.60 -0.46
N ALA A 53 34.97 -4.10 -1.32
CA ALA A 53 36.38 -3.94 -1.01
C ALA A 53 36.62 -2.81 0.00
N PHE A 54 37.70 -2.90 0.78
CA PHE A 54 38.02 -1.94 1.85
C PHE A 54 38.14 -0.48 1.38
N ASP A 55 38.74 -0.22 0.20
CA ASP A 55 38.89 1.12 -0.34
C ASP A 55 37.55 1.73 -0.75
N GLU A 56 36.64 0.92 -1.31
CA GLU A 56 35.30 1.33 -1.72
C GLU A 56 34.40 1.57 -0.49
N VAL A 57 34.52 0.76 0.56
CA VAL A 57 33.90 1.04 1.87
C VAL A 57 34.37 2.38 2.41
N LEU A 58 35.68 2.64 2.40
CA LEU A 58 36.25 3.91 2.88
C LEU A 58 35.77 5.10 2.02
N ARG A 59 35.74 4.95 0.69
CA ARG A 59 35.20 5.93 -0.27
C ARG A 59 33.75 6.26 0.03
N ARG A 60 32.90 5.24 0.21
CA ARG A 60 31.46 5.42 0.52
C ARG A 60 31.22 6.02 1.92
N LEU A 61 32.06 5.70 2.91
CA LEU A 61 32.03 6.31 4.25
C LEU A 61 32.42 7.80 4.23
N ILE A 62 33.40 8.17 3.42
CA ILE A 62 33.79 9.58 3.22
C ILE A 62 32.66 10.36 2.52
N GLN A 63 32.03 9.76 1.50
CA GLN A 63 30.95 10.39 0.72
C GLN A 63 29.61 10.52 1.48
N ASN A 64 29.18 9.47 2.19
CA ASN A 64 27.85 9.41 2.83
C ASN A 64 27.88 9.72 4.33
N GLY A 65 29.08 9.71 4.94
CA GLY A 65 29.24 9.69 6.39
C GLY A 65 28.96 8.31 7.01
N PRO A 66 29.11 8.19 8.34
CA PRO A 66 28.82 6.94 9.05
C PRO A 66 27.32 6.63 9.08
N ASN A 67 26.97 5.35 9.20
CA ASN A 67 25.62 4.86 9.46
C ASN A 67 25.16 5.27 10.87
N GLN A 68 24.80 6.55 11.02
CA GLN A 68 24.30 7.13 12.26
C GLN A 68 23.08 8.00 11.99
N PRO A 69 21.85 7.51 12.26
CA PRO A 69 20.68 8.37 12.32
C PRO A 69 20.89 9.51 13.31
N ARG A 70 20.67 10.73 12.84
CA ARG A 70 20.66 11.95 13.65
C ARG A 70 19.23 12.29 14.01
N ALA A 71 18.81 11.86 15.20
CA ALA A 71 17.63 12.39 15.84
C ALA A 71 17.72 13.92 15.99
N LEU A 72 16.60 14.59 15.74
CA LEU A 72 16.35 15.99 16.08
C LEU A 72 15.87 16.09 17.54
N ARG A 73 15.86 17.30 18.10
CA ARG A 73 15.26 17.54 19.44
C ARG A 73 13.74 17.25 19.49
N SER A 74 13.11 17.11 18.33
CA SER A 74 11.67 16.82 18.14
C SER A 74 11.37 15.37 17.74
N SER A 75 12.37 14.49 17.71
CA SER A 75 12.20 13.06 17.40
C SER A 75 11.50 12.33 18.55
N PRO A 76 10.63 11.33 18.26
CA PRO A 76 10.05 10.42 19.26
C PRO A 76 11.04 9.87 20.27
N SER A 77 10.70 9.90 21.56
CA SER A 77 11.47 9.34 22.69
C SER A 77 11.95 7.91 22.41
N ASP A 78 11.05 7.09 21.90
CA ASP A 78 11.21 5.65 21.79
C ASP A 78 12.11 5.31 20.60
N LEU A 79 11.97 6.05 19.49
CA LEU A 79 12.89 5.99 18.36
C LEU A 79 14.27 6.57 18.73
N VAL A 80 14.34 7.60 19.58
CA VAL A 80 15.61 8.11 20.12
C VAL A 80 16.29 7.02 20.95
N GLN A 81 15.58 6.34 21.85
CA GLN A 81 16.10 5.23 22.65
C GLN A 81 16.56 4.08 21.75
N LEU A 82 15.78 3.70 20.72
CA LEU A 82 16.18 2.73 19.69
C LEU A 82 17.50 3.14 19.01
N THR A 83 17.69 4.41 18.62
CA THR A 83 18.98 4.84 18.05
C THR A 83 20.15 4.77 19.02
N GLN A 84 19.93 4.96 20.32
CA GLN A 84 20.99 4.84 21.33
C GLN A 84 21.44 3.38 21.46
N THR A 85 20.50 2.44 21.39
CA THR A 85 20.77 0.99 21.31
C THR A 85 21.55 0.66 20.03
N LEU A 86 21.02 1.01 18.85
CA LEU A 86 21.63 0.72 17.54
C LEU A 86 23.05 1.30 17.40
N ARG A 87 23.30 2.51 17.94
CA ARG A 87 24.62 3.18 17.88
C ARG A 87 25.75 2.41 18.56
N ARG A 88 25.44 1.49 19.49
CA ARG A 88 26.43 0.69 20.24
C ARG A 88 26.65 -0.71 19.66
N GLN A 89 25.86 -1.10 18.67
CA GLN A 89 25.88 -2.47 18.14
C GLN A 89 27.01 -2.73 17.13
N THR A 90 27.36 -4.00 17.03
CA THR A 90 28.19 -4.56 15.96
C THR A 90 27.35 -5.52 15.14
N CYS A 91 27.49 -5.48 13.82
CA CYS A 91 26.85 -6.39 12.88
C CYS A 91 27.92 -7.24 12.18
N GLN A 92 27.55 -8.43 11.73
CA GLN A 92 28.41 -9.26 10.90
C GLN A 92 28.26 -8.81 9.44
N VAL A 93 29.38 -8.65 8.72
CA VAL A 93 29.41 -8.24 7.31
C VAL A 93 30.34 -9.13 6.52
N ARG A 94 30.01 -9.33 5.25
CA ARG A 94 30.92 -9.89 4.25
C ARG A 94 31.59 -8.75 3.48
N ARG A 95 32.92 -8.72 3.46
CA ARG A 95 33.74 -7.67 2.84
C ARG A 95 35.02 -8.27 2.27
N ASP A 96 35.45 -7.71 1.14
CA ASP A 96 36.69 -8.14 0.50
C ASP A 96 37.89 -7.39 1.12
N LEU A 97 38.71 -8.13 1.87
CA LEU A 97 39.82 -7.60 2.69
C LEU A 97 41.19 -8.05 2.15
N THR A 98 41.35 -7.99 0.82
CA THR A 98 42.52 -8.39 0.02
C THR A 98 43.89 -7.89 0.47
N MET A 99 43.99 -6.94 1.40
CA MET A 99 45.29 -6.41 1.87
C MET A 99 45.98 -7.23 2.97
N TYR A 100 45.27 -8.01 3.80
CA TYR A 100 45.91 -8.63 4.98
C TYR A 100 45.40 -9.99 5.48
N ASP A 101 44.23 -10.51 5.06
CA ASP A 101 43.67 -11.73 5.66
C ASP A 101 43.85 -12.99 4.81
N LEU A 102 44.11 -14.12 5.48
CA LEU A 102 44.21 -15.48 4.91
C LEU A 102 42.93 -16.31 5.18
N ALA A 103 41.98 -15.79 5.96
CA ALA A 103 40.70 -16.43 6.25
C ALA A 103 39.77 -16.43 5.04
N ARG A 104 39.53 -17.62 4.46
CA ARG A 104 38.77 -17.82 3.21
C ARG A 104 37.30 -17.35 3.24
N ASP A 105 36.73 -17.03 4.39
CA ASP A 105 35.29 -16.76 4.55
C ASP A 105 34.88 -15.29 4.26
N HIS A 106 35.83 -14.34 4.33
CA HIS A 106 35.58 -12.91 4.06
C HIS A 106 34.54 -12.24 5.00
N GLN A 107 34.28 -12.84 6.17
CA GLN A 107 33.33 -12.34 7.16
C GLN A 107 34.04 -11.61 8.31
N SER A 108 33.51 -10.45 8.72
CA SER A 108 34.02 -9.68 9.86
C SER A 108 32.88 -9.06 10.67
N ARG A 109 33.05 -8.92 11.99
CA ARG A 109 32.08 -8.23 12.87
C ARG A 109 32.51 -6.77 13.05
N VAL A 110 31.74 -5.84 12.50
CA VAL A 110 32.05 -4.41 12.46
C VAL A 110 31.05 -3.60 13.30
N PRO A 111 31.45 -2.49 13.94
CA PRO A 111 30.52 -1.51 14.49
C PRO A 111 29.52 -1.03 13.42
N ALA A 112 28.22 -1.12 13.71
CA ALA A 112 27.14 -0.84 12.75
C ALA A 112 27.23 0.57 12.14
N ARG A 113 27.84 1.52 12.86
CA ARG A 113 28.17 2.88 12.38
C ARG A 113 29.08 2.94 11.15
N MET A 114 29.76 1.85 10.79
CA MET A 114 30.68 1.76 9.65
C MET A 114 30.08 1.06 8.43
N LEU A 115 28.76 0.81 8.43
CA LEU A 115 28.03 0.36 7.25
C LEU A 115 27.89 1.48 6.20
N VAL A 116 27.90 1.09 4.93
CA VAL A 116 27.62 1.92 3.75
C VAL A 116 26.60 1.24 2.84
N PRO A 117 25.88 1.99 1.98
CA PRO A 117 25.06 1.37 0.94
C PRO A 117 25.90 0.44 0.06
N GLY A 118 25.41 -0.77 -0.16
CA GLY A 118 26.10 -1.86 -0.86
C GLY A 118 26.91 -2.82 0.02
N ASP A 119 27.05 -2.59 1.33
CA ASP A 119 27.58 -3.60 2.26
C ASP A 119 26.68 -4.85 2.28
N MET A 120 27.29 -6.02 2.44
CA MET A 120 26.59 -7.29 2.64
C MET A 120 26.52 -7.60 4.15
N VAL A 121 25.36 -7.41 4.77
CA VAL A 121 25.11 -7.69 6.19
C VAL A 121 24.64 -9.13 6.37
N LEU A 122 25.10 -9.77 7.45
CA LEU A 122 24.63 -11.04 7.95
C LEU A 122 23.92 -10.81 9.30
N LEU A 123 22.73 -11.39 9.43
CA LEU A 123 21.82 -11.31 10.57
C LEU A 123 21.59 -12.69 11.17
N SER A 124 21.47 -12.78 12.50
CA SER A 124 21.07 -13.99 13.21
C SER A 124 20.09 -13.71 14.34
N ALA A 125 19.39 -14.74 14.81
CA ALA A 125 18.46 -14.66 15.94
C ALA A 125 19.05 -13.89 17.15
N GLY A 126 18.35 -12.83 17.59
CA GLY A 126 18.79 -11.93 18.65
C GLY A 126 19.43 -10.63 18.17
N ASP A 127 19.94 -10.55 16.93
CA ASP A 127 20.45 -9.30 16.35
C ASP A 127 19.31 -8.28 16.13
N TYR A 128 19.70 -7.00 16.01
CA TYR A 128 18.87 -5.95 15.44
C TYR A 128 19.38 -5.62 14.04
N VAL A 129 18.46 -5.28 13.15
CA VAL A 129 18.74 -4.89 11.77
C VAL A 129 19.46 -3.53 11.77
N PRO A 130 20.74 -3.47 11.33
CA PRO A 130 21.65 -2.37 11.65
C PRO A 130 21.57 -1.18 10.69
N ALA A 131 20.93 -1.36 9.54
CA ALA A 131 20.70 -0.40 8.47
C ALA A 131 19.49 -0.90 7.65
N ASP A 132 18.96 -0.14 6.71
CA ASP A 132 17.88 -0.65 5.84
C ASP A 132 18.46 -1.68 4.87
N LEU A 133 17.85 -2.87 4.84
CA LEU A 133 18.31 -3.98 4.00
C LEU A 133 17.25 -4.37 2.96
N ARG A 134 17.70 -4.66 1.74
CA ARG A 134 17.03 -5.63 0.85
C ARG A 134 17.62 -7.00 1.16
N LEU A 135 16.78 -7.94 1.56
CA LEU A 135 17.19 -9.32 1.77
C LEU A 135 17.60 -9.95 0.44
N ILE A 136 18.58 -10.84 0.54
CA ILE A 136 19.21 -11.57 -0.56
C ILE A 136 19.04 -13.08 -0.38
N ASN A 137 19.07 -13.54 0.88
CA ASN A 137 18.77 -14.89 1.37
C ASN A 137 18.29 -14.80 2.83
N GLN A 138 17.38 -15.66 3.27
CA GLN A 138 16.78 -15.71 4.61
C GLN A 138 16.40 -17.14 5.04
N ASP A 139 17.10 -17.67 6.05
CA ASP A 139 16.80 -18.97 6.66
C ASP A 139 15.85 -18.79 7.86
N HIS A 140 14.56 -19.09 7.69
CA HIS A 140 13.52 -19.01 8.72
C HIS A 140 13.45 -17.67 9.48
N LEU A 141 13.70 -16.56 8.79
CA LEU A 141 13.81 -15.23 9.40
C LEU A 141 12.48 -14.72 9.96
N ILE A 142 12.33 -14.70 11.29
CA ILE A 142 11.20 -14.09 11.99
C ILE A 142 11.63 -12.73 12.54
N LEU A 143 10.94 -11.66 12.14
CA LEU A 143 11.23 -10.28 12.55
C LEU A 143 10.12 -9.72 13.45
N ASN A 144 10.50 -9.20 14.61
CA ASN A 144 9.68 -8.23 15.33
C ASN A 144 9.97 -6.85 14.71
N ARG A 145 9.08 -6.42 13.81
CA ARG A 145 9.25 -5.19 13.02
C ARG A 145 8.99 -3.95 13.87
N ALA A 146 10.02 -3.13 14.07
CA ALA A 146 9.96 -1.87 14.79
C ALA A 146 9.27 -0.77 13.99
N ILE A 147 9.29 -0.88 12.65
CA ILE A 147 8.54 -0.02 11.73
C ILE A 147 7.73 -0.94 10.82
N LEU A 148 6.42 -0.68 10.68
CA LEU A 148 5.60 -1.44 9.74
C LEU A 148 6.01 -1.17 8.30
N GLN A 149 6.13 -2.24 7.54
CA GLN A 149 6.47 -2.24 6.12
C GLN A 149 5.52 -3.23 5.42
N SER A 150 4.82 -2.76 4.40
CA SER A 150 3.99 -3.63 3.54
C SER A 150 4.84 -4.53 2.65
N ALA A 151 6.08 -4.14 2.37
CA ALA A 151 7.00 -4.79 1.44
C ALA A 151 7.52 -6.17 1.93
N PRO A 152 7.53 -7.19 1.06
CA PRO A 152 8.30 -8.42 1.29
C PRO A 152 9.81 -8.15 1.20
N ASP A 153 10.60 -9.16 1.58
CA ASP A 153 12.07 -9.25 1.46
C ASP A 153 12.88 -8.03 1.88
N THR A 154 12.36 -7.21 2.80
CA THR A 154 13.01 -5.99 3.28
C THR A 154 12.90 -5.87 4.79
N CYS A 155 13.90 -5.22 5.38
CA CYS A 155 14.02 -5.01 6.83
C CYS A 155 14.35 -3.55 7.13
N ALA A 156 13.61 -2.92 8.04
CA ALA A 156 13.90 -1.58 8.51
C ALA A 156 15.12 -1.60 9.44
N MET A 157 15.96 -0.56 9.36
CA MET A 157 16.89 -0.26 10.45
C MET A 157 16.12 -0.17 11.79
N GLY A 158 16.44 -1.05 12.74
CA GLY A 158 15.76 -1.12 14.04
C GLY A 158 14.81 -2.31 14.23
N ASP A 159 14.44 -3.05 13.18
CA ASP A 159 13.74 -4.33 13.32
C ASP A 159 14.59 -5.32 14.14
N ARG A 160 13.97 -6.24 14.88
CA ARG A 160 14.69 -7.23 15.69
C ARG A 160 14.47 -8.65 15.16
N VAL A 161 15.55 -9.40 14.99
CA VAL A 161 15.49 -10.82 14.63
C VAL A 161 15.09 -11.63 15.86
N VAL A 162 13.94 -12.31 15.76
CA VAL A 162 13.40 -13.21 16.80
C VAL A 162 13.94 -14.62 16.61
N ALA A 163 13.95 -15.11 15.37
CA ALA A 163 14.45 -16.42 14.97
C ALA A 163 15.03 -16.37 13.53
N GLY A 164 15.76 -17.41 13.16
CA GLY A 164 16.37 -17.55 11.84
C GLY A 164 17.68 -16.78 11.65
N THR A 165 18.15 -16.76 10.40
CA THR A 165 19.30 -15.96 9.93
C THR A 165 18.97 -15.33 8.57
N ALA A 166 19.71 -14.31 8.15
CA ALA A 166 19.58 -13.78 6.80
C ALA A 166 20.83 -13.06 6.30
N GLN A 167 21.00 -13.01 4.99
CA GLN A 167 21.92 -12.13 4.30
C GLN A 167 21.12 -11.02 3.58
N GLY A 168 21.51 -9.76 3.79
CA GLY A 168 20.89 -8.62 3.11
C GLY A 168 21.93 -7.59 2.66
N VAL A 169 21.66 -6.95 1.52
CA VAL A 169 22.46 -5.80 1.06
C VAL A 169 21.90 -4.52 1.67
N VAL A 170 22.78 -3.68 2.19
CA VAL A 170 22.43 -2.37 2.75
C VAL A 170 21.98 -1.46 1.61
N VAL A 171 20.68 -1.12 1.58
CA VAL A 171 20.12 -0.21 0.58
C VAL A 171 20.23 1.26 0.99
N ALA A 172 20.21 1.54 2.29
CA ALA A 172 20.38 2.88 2.82
C ALA A 172 21.02 2.88 4.23
N THR A 173 21.69 3.98 4.59
CA THR A 173 22.35 4.14 5.90
C THR A 173 22.03 5.47 6.56
N GLY A 174 22.13 5.47 7.90
CA GLY A 174 22.15 6.63 8.77
C GLY A 174 20.88 7.48 8.69
N ASN A 175 20.86 8.43 7.77
CA ASN A 175 19.81 9.42 7.61
C ASN A 175 18.97 9.21 6.33
N LYS A 176 19.32 8.21 5.51
CA LYS A 176 18.60 7.76 4.32
C LYS A 176 17.77 6.48 4.55
N THR A 177 17.98 5.80 5.69
CA THR A 177 17.14 4.67 6.13
C THR A 177 15.74 5.14 6.46
N LEU A 178 14.75 4.24 6.45
CA LEU A 178 13.39 4.50 6.87
C LEU A 178 13.38 5.10 8.27
N LEU A 179 14.06 4.47 9.24
CA LEU A 179 14.25 5.02 10.60
C LEU A 179 14.93 6.40 10.58
N GLY A 180 15.92 6.61 9.72
CA GLY A 180 16.62 7.89 9.55
C GLY A 180 15.73 9.00 9.00
N ILE A 181 14.82 8.66 8.08
CA ILE A 181 13.77 9.53 7.56
C ILE A 181 12.76 9.84 8.67
N LEU A 182 12.23 8.82 9.37
CA LEU A 182 11.30 9.01 10.51
C LEU A 182 11.92 9.96 11.57
N LEU A 183 13.21 9.83 11.86
CA LEU A 183 13.87 10.64 12.88
C LEU A 183 14.09 12.09 12.44
N ARG A 184 14.04 12.39 11.14
CA ARG A 184 14.42 13.67 10.54
C ARG A 184 13.28 14.43 9.87
N GLU A 185 12.19 13.77 9.53
CA GLU A 185 10.90 14.42 9.31
C GLU A 185 10.69 15.45 10.43
N PRO A 186 10.63 16.76 10.10
CA PRO A 186 10.41 17.76 11.12
C PRO A 186 9.03 17.53 11.73
N ALA A 187 8.86 17.90 13.01
CA ALA A 187 7.54 18.33 13.44
C ALA A 187 7.24 19.60 12.62
N PRO A 188 6.24 19.62 11.71
CA PRO A 188 6.05 20.73 10.78
C PRO A 188 5.82 22.04 11.52
N VAL A 189 6.80 22.93 11.37
CA VAL A 189 6.69 24.36 11.70
C VAL A 189 6.32 25.08 10.40
N ALA A 190 5.34 25.97 10.47
CA ALA A 190 4.71 26.55 9.31
C ALA A 190 5.58 27.60 8.56
N SER A 191 5.15 27.89 7.33
CA SER A 191 5.58 28.99 6.45
C SER A 191 6.93 28.85 5.74
N GLY A 192 6.97 29.27 4.47
CA GLY A 192 8.16 29.16 3.61
C GLY A 192 7.95 29.46 2.12
N TRP A 193 6.95 30.27 1.75
CA TRP A 193 6.66 30.62 0.34
C TRP A 193 7.78 31.48 -0.30
N ARG A 194 8.88 30.86 -0.75
CA ARG A 194 9.87 31.39 -1.72
C ARG A 194 11.01 30.39 -2.00
N ARG A 195 10.92 29.66 -3.13
CA ARG A 195 11.99 29.30 -4.10
C ARG A 195 11.56 28.15 -5.04
N VAL A 196 10.53 28.42 -5.85
CA VAL A 196 10.21 27.60 -7.04
C VAL A 196 10.07 28.56 -8.24
N LEU A 197 11.20 29.11 -8.68
CA LEU A 197 11.34 29.88 -9.93
C LEU A 197 12.81 29.83 -10.39
N GLU A 198 13.26 28.66 -10.85
CA GLU A 198 14.46 28.54 -11.69
C GLU A 198 14.38 27.25 -12.53
N PHE A 199 13.37 27.19 -13.40
CA PHE A 199 13.30 26.22 -14.50
C PHE A 199 13.51 26.96 -15.82
N SER A 200 14.47 26.48 -16.63
CA SER A 200 14.55 26.76 -18.06
C SER A 200 14.64 25.43 -18.83
N PRO A 201 14.12 25.35 -20.08
CA PRO A 201 13.55 24.10 -20.56
C PRO A 201 14.38 23.37 -21.63
N PHE A 202 13.93 22.14 -21.94
CA PHE A 202 14.00 21.49 -23.26
C PHE A 202 15.39 21.25 -23.91
N GLN A 203 15.70 19.98 -24.18
CA GLN A 203 15.94 19.55 -25.56
C GLN A 203 15.28 18.20 -25.84
N LEU A 204 14.84 18.00 -27.09
CA LEU A 204 14.08 16.83 -27.54
C LEU A 204 14.58 16.40 -28.93
N SER A 205 15.30 15.28 -29.00
CA SER A 205 15.75 14.64 -30.25
C SER A 205 15.98 13.14 -29.98
N LYS A 206 15.16 12.22 -30.48
CA LYS A 206 15.04 11.69 -31.86
C LYS A 206 16.01 10.52 -32.16
N THR A 207 15.53 9.57 -32.99
CA THR A 207 16.17 8.33 -33.51
C THR A 207 16.48 7.26 -32.45
N ALA A 208 15.86 6.07 -32.35
CA ALA A 208 14.92 5.25 -33.14
C ALA A 208 15.50 4.06 -33.96
N ALA A 209 14.84 2.90 -33.77
CA ALA A 209 14.72 1.71 -34.63
C ALA A 209 15.83 0.63 -34.64
N TRP A 210 15.43 -0.57 -35.11
CA TRP A 210 16.21 -1.81 -35.35
C TRP A 210 16.68 -2.54 -34.07
N ALA A 211 16.00 -3.56 -33.50
CA ALA A 211 15.00 -4.55 -33.93
C ALA A 211 15.53 -5.87 -34.55
N ALA A 212 14.89 -6.97 -34.14
CA ALA A 212 14.97 -8.37 -34.61
C ALA A 212 16.21 -9.23 -34.23
N GLY A 213 15.92 -10.39 -33.62
CA GLY A 213 16.85 -11.49 -33.34
C GLY A 213 16.07 -12.65 -32.69
N VAL A 214 15.67 -13.65 -33.47
CA VAL A 214 14.67 -14.67 -33.07
C VAL A 214 15.33 -15.91 -32.44
N ALA A 215 14.62 -16.54 -31.50
CA ALA A 215 15.06 -17.68 -30.69
C ALA A 215 15.37 -18.97 -31.48
N VAL A 216 16.29 -19.78 -30.95
CA VAL A 216 16.51 -21.18 -31.34
C VAL A 216 16.81 -22.04 -30.10
N LEU A 217 15.95 -23.03 -29.86
CA LEU A 217 16.10 -24.30 -29.10
C LEU A 217 16.59 -24.30 -27.63
N GLY A 218 15.82 -25.00 -26.79
CA GLY A 218 16.27 -25.65 -25.55
C GLY A 218 16.28 -27.18 -25.69
N MET A 219 16.40 -27.89 -24.55
CA MET A 219 16.72 -29.33 -24.40
C MET A 219 18.14 -29.68 -24.87
N VAL A 220 19.10 -29.97 -23.99
CA VAL A 220 19.17 -31.12 -23.07
C VAL A 220 19.77 -30.70 -21.72
N GLY A 221 19.28 -31.27 -20.60
CA GLY A 221 19.80 -30.92 -19.26
C GLY A 221 19.10 -31.55 -18.04
N LEU A 222 18.18 -32.51 -18.22
CA LEU A 222 17.58 -33.23 -17.08
C LEU A 222 18.60 -34.23 -16.51
N LEU A 223 19.20 -33.90 -15.35
CA LEU A 223 19.55 -34.79 -14.22
C LEU A 223 20.57 -34.14 -13.27
N MET A 224 20.11 -33.37 -12.28
CA MET A 224 20.70 -33.32 -10.93
C MET A 224 19.60 -33.02 -9.89
N PRO A 225 19.66 -33.61 -8.69
CA PRO A 225 18.71 -33.32 -7.61
C PRO A 225 19.11 -32.03 -6.90
N SER A 226 18.51 -30.90 -7.28
CA SER A 226 18.66 -29.65 -6.54
C SER A 226 17.95 -29.76 -5.19
N HIS A 227 18.73 -29.83 -4.10
CA HIS A 227 18.22 -29.61 -2.74
C HIS A 227 17.90 -28.12 -2.55
N SER A 228 16.77 -27.68 -3.11
CA SER A 228 16.20 -26.37 -2.82
C SER A 228 15.70 -26.36 -1.37
N HIS A 229 16.45 -25.70 -0.49
CA HIS A 229 15.94 -25.29 0.81
C HIS A 229 15.10 -24.02 0.60
N ALA A 230 13.84 -24.21 0.24
CA ALA A 230 12.94 -23.13 -0.13
C ALA A 230 12.70 -22.17 1.05
N GLU A 231 13.03 -20.89 0.86
CA GLU A 231 13.04 -19.88 1.93
C GLU A 231 11.61 -19.42 2.22
N THR A 232 10.91 -20.15 3.08
CA THR A 232 9.51 -19.87 3.45
C THR A 232 9.43 -18.82 4.57
N SER A 233 8.73 -17.72 4.30
CA SER A 233 8.31 -16.74 5.31
C SER A 233 6.79 -16.67 5.40
N VAL A 234 6.26 -16.62 6.62
CA VAL A 234 4.83 -16.49 6.92
C VAL A 234 4.63 -15.39 7.95
N GLN A 235 3.66 -14.51 7.73
CA GLN A 235 3.39 -13.33 8.54
C GLN A 235 1.89 -13.24 8.84
N LEU A 236 1.54 -13.27 10.13
CA LEU A 236 0.27 -12.72 10.62
C LEU A 236 0.38 -11.19 10.58
N TYR A 237 -0.67 -10.51 10.14
CA TYR A 237 -0.78 -9.04 10.11
C TYR A 237 -2.23 -8.61 10.29
N GLY A 238 -2.46 -7.31 10.49
CA GLY A 238 -3.80 -6.74 10.37
C GLY A 238 -3.90 -5.26 10.72
N THR A 239 -5.13 -4.76 10.63
CA THR A 239 -5.52 -3.37 10.88
C THR A 239 -6.82 -3.36 11.67
N LEU A 240 -6.83 -2.67 12.82
CA LEU A 240 -7.98 -2.54 13.70
C LEU A 240 -8.41 -1.07 13.75
N ASP A 241 -9.53 -0.73 13.13
CA ASP A 241 -10.06 0.63 13.08
C ASP A 241 -11.40 0.71 13.82
N ALA A 242 -11.45 1.53 14.86
CA ALA A 242 -12.66 1.72 15.66
C ALA A 242 -12.87 3.19 16.04
N GLY A 243 -14.13 3.64 16.01
CA GLY A 243 -14.48 5.02 16.31
C GLY A 243 -15.91 5.22 16.80
N LEU A 244 -16.26 6.47 17.12
CA LEU A 244 -17.61 6.91 17.37
C LEU A 244 -18.14 7.67 16.14
N GLY A 245 -19.24 7.20 15.59
CA GLY A 245 -19.90 7.78 14.42
C GLY A 245 -21.18 8.53 14.76
N TRP A 246 -21.39 9.66 14.09
CA TRP A 246 -22.66 10.39 14.02
C TRP A 246 -23.09 10.46 12.56
N THR A 247 -23.86 9.46 12.14
CA THR A 247 -24.39 9.33 10.78
C THR A 247 -25.79 9.96 10.69
N ARG A 248 -26.07 10.74 9.65
CA ARG A 248 -27.40 11.33 9.39
C ARG A 248 -27.75 11.19 7.92
N ILE A 249 -28.95 10.70 7.62
CA ILE A 249 -29.49 10.53 6.27
C ILE A 249 -30.88 11.20 6.22
N SER A 250 -31.18 11.92 5.14
CA SER A 250 -32.48 12.60 4.99
C SER A 250 -33.56 11.62 4.53
N GLY A 251 -34.30 11.08 5.50
CA GLY A 251 -35.30 10.03 5.31
C GLY A 251 -35.35 9.21 6.58
N GLU A 252 -34.26 8.50 6.89
CA GLU A 252 -34.16 7.68 8.11
C GLU A 252 -33.81 8.44 9.40
N GLY A 253 -33.25 9.65 9.31
CA GLY A 253 -32.95 10.49 10.48
C GLY A 253 -31.47 10.50 10.88
N SER A 254 -31.15 10.22 12.14
CA SER A 254 -29.78 10.29 12.66
C SER A 254 -29.46 9.15 13.63
N GLN A 255 -28.36 8.46 13.36
CA GLN A 255 -27.85 7.34 14.14
C GLN A 255 -26.57 7.75 14.89
N ARG A 256 -26.22 6.98 15.93
CA ARG A 256 -25.00 7.14 16.72
C ARG A 256 -24.48 5.76 17.09
N GLU A 257 -23.24 5.48 16.74
CA GLU A 257 -22.73 4.12 16.66
C GLU A 257 -21.25 4.03 17.08
N VAL A 258 -20.84 2.84 17.52
CA VAL A 258 -19.43 2.46 17.47
C VAL A 258 -19.18 1.94 16.06
N LEU A 259 -18.37 2.66 15.29
CA LEU A 259 -17.95 2.24 13.96
C LEU A 259 -16.87 1.17 14.10
N SER A 260 -17.04 0.03 13.43
CA SER A 260 -15.91 -0.76 12.95
C SER A 260 -15.53 -0.24 11.57
N GLY A 261 -14.38 0.41 11.49
CA GLY A 261 -13.93 1.15 10.31
C GLY A 261 -14.53 2.54 10.16
N GLY A 262 -13.66 3.55 10.20
CA GLY A 262 -13.98 4.93 9.82
C GLY A 262 -12.91 5.56 8.91
N GLN A 263 -11.62 5.27 9.13
CA GLN A 263 -10.52 5.67 8.22
C GLN A 263 -10.13 4.55 7.23
N THR A 264 -10.39 3.29 7.60
CA THR A 264 -10.15 2.08 6.80
C THR A 264 -10.97 0.94 7.42
N ASP A 265 -11.17 -0.14 6.69
CA ASP A 265 -11.83 -1.35 7.22
C ASP A 265 -10.95 -2.08 8.24
N SER A 266 -11.59 -2.81 9.16
CA SER A 266 -10.92 -3.63 10.17
C SER A 266 -10.72 -5.05 9.65
N LEU A 267 -9.47 -5.51 9.59
CA LEU A 267 -9.10 -6.81 9.01
C LEU A 267 -7.91 -7.46 9.70
N TRP A 268 -7.79 -8.77 9.52
CA TRP A 268 -6.60 -9.56 9.87
C TRP A 268 -6.29 -10.56 8.76
N GLY A 269 -5.03 -10.97 8.65
CA GLY A 269 -4.65 -11.94 7.63
C GLY A 269 -3.34 -12.66 7.88
N ILE A 270 -3.14 -13.75 7.14
CA ILE A 270 -1.91 -14.53 7.07
C ILE A 270 -1.44 -14.50 5.61
N ARG A 271 -0.26 -13.90 5.40
CA ARG A 271 0.42 -13.85 4.10
C ARG A 271 1.74 -14.60 4.16
N GLY A 272 2.19 -15.12 3.03
CA GLY A 272 3.49 -15.78 2.95
C GLY A 272 4.13 -15.73 1.57
N GLN A 273 5.43 -16.00 1.55
CA GLN A 273 6.26 -16.11 0.36
C GLN A 273 7.29 -17.22 0.58
N GLU A 274 7.48 -18.07 -0.43
CA GLU A 274 8.46 -19.15 -0.48
C GLU A 274 9.34 -18.92 -1.72
N ASP A 275 10.65 -18.75 -1.55
CA ASP A 275 11.59 -18.74 -2.68
C ASP A 275 11.77 -20.16 -3.22
N LEU A 276 11.46 -20.36 -4.50
CA LEU A 276 11.54 -21.66 -5.19
C LEU A 276 12.87 -21.86 -5.93
N GLY A 277 13.72 -20.84 -5.98
CA GLY A 277 14.97 -20.79 -6.73
C GLY A 277 14.84 -20.06 -8.08
N ASP A 278 15.98 -19.69 -8.66
CA ASP A 278 16.11 -19.04 -9.98
C ASP A 278 15.20 -17.80 -10.20
N GLY A 279 14.89 -17.08 -9.12
CA GLY A 279 14.01 -15.90 -9.15
C GLY A 279 12.52 -16.22 -9.28
N LEU A 280 12.13 -17.48 -9.07
CA LEU A 280 10.75 -17.96 -8.96
C LEU A 280 10.34 -18.02 -7.46
N ARG A 281 9.10 -17.66 -7.15
CA ARG A 281 8.55 -17.68 -5.78
C ARG A 281 7.10 -18.15 -5.76
N ALA A 282 6.68 -18.89 -4.75
CA ALA A 282 5.27 -19.01 -4.40
C ALA A 282 4.88 -17.89 -3.44
N THR A 283 3.65 -17.39 -3.53
CA THR A 283 3.10 -16.33 -2.67
C THR A 283 1.67 -16.68 -2.27
N PHE A 284 1.20 -16.26 -1.10
CA PHE A 284 -0.21 -16.41 -0.73
C PHE A 284 -0.71 -15.30 0.18
N ASN A 285 -2.01 -15.07 0.18
CA ASN A 285 -2.69 -14.26 1.16
C ASN A 285 -4.06 -14.84 1.53
N LEU A 286 -4.33 -14.87 2.84
CA LEU A 286 -5.60 -15.22 3.46
C LEU A 286 -5.99 -14.05 4.39
N GLU A 287 -7.06 -13.31 4.09
CA GLU A 287 -7.42 -12.04 4.73
C GLU A 287 -8.93 -11.98 4.99
N SER A 288 -9.30 -11.50 6.18
CA SER A 288 -10.64 -11.60 6.76
C SER A 288 -11.01 -10.31 7.50
N GLY A 289 -12.18 -9.76 7.19
CA GLY A 289 -12.74 -8.58 7.86
C GLY A 289 -13.32 -8.91 9.23
N ILE A 290 -13.17 -8.00 10.19
CA ILE A 290 -13.68 -8.16 11.56
C ILE A 290 -14.49 -6.92 12.00
N ASP A 291 -15.70 -7.15 12.48
CA ASP A 291 -16.50 -6.13 13.14
C ASP A 291 -16.04 -5.96 14.59
N LEU A 292 -15.36 -4.84 14.89
CA LEU A 292 -14.91 -4.49 16.24
C LEU A 292 -16.03 -4.02 17.18
N ALA A 293 -17.23 -3.73 16.68
CA ALA A 293 -18.38 -3.40 17.51
C ALA A 293 -19.09 -4.66 18.05
N THR A 294 -19.10 -5.78 17.31
CA THR A 294 -19.74 -7.04 17.75
C THR A 294 -18.81 -8.23 17.95
N GLY A 295 -17.55 -8.17 17.49
CA GLY A 295 -16.58 -9.27 17.55
C GLY A 295 -16.80 -10.38 16.52
N LYS A 296 -17.63 -10.15 15.50
CA LYS A 296 -17.91 -11.09 14.41
C LYS A 296 -16.91 -10.93 13.25
N ALA A 297 -16.82 -11.95 12.38
CA ALA A 297 -16.35 -11.73 11.02
C ALA A 297 -17.32 -10.80 10.27
N GLU A 298 -16.82 -9.97 9.38
CA GLU A 298 -17.63 -9.02 8.58
C GLU A 298 -18.61 -9.75 7.64
N GLU A 299 -18.21 -10.90 7.11
CA GLU A 299 -19.06 -11.83 6.35
C GLU A 299 -19.06 -13.19 7.08
N SER A 300 -20.19 -13.56 7.67
CA SER A 300 -20.20 -14.56 8.77
C SER A 300 -20.00 -16.02 8.34
N ASP A 301 -20.22 -16.31 7.07
CA ASP A 301 -20.10 -17.61 6.40
C ASP A 301 -18.82 -17.72 5.55
N ARG A 302 -18.19 -16.59 5.20
CA ARG A 302 -16.97 -16.51 4.40
C ARG A 302 -15.73 -16.18 5.23
N LEU A 303 -15.05 -17.23 5.72
CA LEU A 303 -13.85 -17.13 6.60
C LEU A 303 -12.78 -16.13 6.12
N PHE A 304 -12.53 -16.05 4.81
CA PHE A 304 -11.56 -15.13 4.20
C PHE A 304 -12.24 -14.29 3.11
N ASN A 305 -13.01 -13.30 3.53
CA ASN A 305 -13.83 -12.48 2.64
C ASN A 305 -13.09 -11.41 1.84
N TYR A 306 -11.92 -10.96 2.30
CA TYR A 306 -11.12 -10.00 1.55
C TYR A 306 -10.28 -10.73 0.50
N GLN A 307 -9.35 -11.58 0.94
CA GLN A 307 -8.42 -12.25 0.03
C GLN A 307 -8.23 -13.71 0.43
N ALA A 308 -8.29 -14.60 -0.55
CA ALA A 308 -7.99 -16.01 -0.41
C ALA A 308 -7.37 -16.51 -1.71
N TRP A 309 -6.05 -16.33 -1.86
CA TRP A 309 -5.34 -16.64 -3.11
C TRP A 309 -3.96 -17.27 -2.89
N LEU A 310 -3.58 -18.10 -3.86
CA LEU A 310 -2.24 -18.63 -4.06
C LEU A 310 -1.67 -18.03 -5.35
N GLY A 311 -0.38 -17.70 -5.36
CA GLY A 311 0.32 -17.10 -6.47
C GLY A 311 1.67 -17.76 -6.75
N LEU A 312 2.13 -17.57 -7.98
CA LEU A 312 3.45 -17.90 -8.45
C LEU A 312 4.02 -16.62 -9.09
N GLY A 313 5.19 -16.18 -8.62
CA GLY A 313 5.91 -15.03 -9.16
C GLY A 313 7.24 -15.41 -9.78
N SER A 314 7.68 -14.65 -10.76
CA SER A 314 9.04 -14.69 -11.31
C SER A 314 9.52 -13.28 -11.65
N ASP A 315 10.79 -13.01 -11.40
CA ASP A 315 11.42 -11.73 -11.76
C ASP A 315 11.44 -11.44 -13.28
N HIS A 316 11.19 -12.46 -14.12
CA HIS A 316 11.13 -12.31 -15.57
C HIS A 316 9.74 -11.96 -16.13
N TRP A 317 8.66 -12.47 -15.51
CA TRP A 317 7.29 -12.35 -16.03
C TRP A 317 6.28 -11.79 -15.02
N GLY A 318 6.66 -11.50 -13.78
CA GLY A 318 5.83 -10.82 -12.80
C GLY A 318 5.17 -11.80 -11.83
N GLU A 319 3.85 -11.74 -11.65
CA GLU A 319 3.12 -12.61 -10.73
C GLU A 319 1.77 -13.06 -11.29
N LEU A 320 1.49 -14.34 -11.18
CA LEU A 320 0.21 -14.98 -11.48
C LEU A 320 -0.46 -15.35 -10.16
N ARG A 321 -1.72 -14.97 -9.94
CA ARG A 321 -2.49 -15.30 -8.74
C ARG A 321 -3.82 -15.98 -9.07
N PHE A 322 -4.22 -16.94 -8.25
CA PHE A 322 -5.43 -17.75 -8.38
C PHE A 322 -6.21 -17.73 -7.06
N GLY A 323 -7.48 -17.35 -7.09
CA GLY A 323 -8.35 -17.29 -5.91
C GLY A 323 -9.05 -15.94 -5.72
N ARG A 324 -9.74 -15.75 -4.59
CA ARG A 324 -10.50 -14.53 -4.28
C ARG A 324 -9.55 -13.37 -3.99
N GLN A 325 -9.69 -12.27 -4.72
CA GLN A 325 -8.80 -11.10 -4.61
C GLN A 325 -9.35 -9.87 -5.35
N TYR A 326 -8.82 -8.68 -5.05
CA TYR A 326 -9.08 -7.46 -5.81
C TYR A 326 -8.77 -7.60 -7.32
N THR A 327 -9.47 -6.84 -8.16
CA THR A 327 -9.09 -6.74 -9.59
C THR A 327 -7.85 -5.86 -9.75
N VAL A 328 -7.11 -6.05 -10.84
CA VAL A 328 -5.99 -5.15 -11.17
C VAL A 328 -6.46 -3.70 -11.41
N GLY A 329 -7.71 -3.49 -11.85
CA GLY A 329 -8.30 -2.16 -11.98
C GLY A 329 -8.47 -1.48 -10.62
N GLN A 330 -9.07 -2.20 -9.67
CA GLN A 330 -9.18 -1.77 -8.28
C GLN A 330 -7.80 -1.48 -7.70
N GLU A 331 -6.87 -2.44 -7.74
CA GLU A 331 -5.56 -2.39 -7.08
C GLU A 331 -4.67 -1.25 -7.59
N PHE A 332 -4.73 -0.95 -8.89
CA PHE A 332 -3.84 0.04 -9.50
C PHE A 332 -4.41 1.46 -9.48
N VAL A 333 -5.74 1.63 -9.48
CA VAL A 333 -6.38 2.96 -9.49
C VAL A 333 -6.73 3.44 -8.08
N SER A 334 -7.11 2.55 -7.15
CA SER A 334 -7.39 2.91 -5.74
C SER A 334 -6.22 3.63 -5.06
N ALA A 335 -4.98 3.25 -5.39
CA ALA A 335 -3.75 3.84 -4.86
C ALA A 335 -3.60 5.37 -5.07
N VAL A 336 -4.36 5.98 -6.00
CA VAL A 336 -4.43 7.44 -6.22
C VAL A 336 -5.23 8.15 -5.11
N GLU A 337 -5.94 7.42 -4.25
CA GLU A 337 -6.71 7.96 -3.14
C GLU A 337 -5.86 8.76 -2.13
N VAL A 338 -6.52 9.73 -1.48
CA VAL A 338 -5.93 10.65 -0.50
C VAL A 338 -6.30 10.30 0.94
N GLY A 339 -7.54 9.88 1.19
CA GLY A 339 -8.00 9.34 2.47
C GLY A 339 -9.13 8.34 2.26
N SER A 340 -9.08 7.19 2.93
CA SER A 340 -9.99 6.06 2.68
C SER A 340 -11.21 6.06 3.60
N TRP A 341 -11.75 7.26 3.88
CA TRP A 341 -12.86 7.46 4.81
C TRP A 341 -14.06 6.58 4.42
N LYS A 342 -14.48 5.66 5.32
CA LYS A 342 -15.47 4.62 5.00
C LYS A 342 -16.77 5.27 4.49
N ASP A 343 -17.23 4.78 3.33
CA ASP A 343 -18.36 5.27 2.52
C ASP A 343 -18.21 6.68 1.89
N PHE A 344 -17.13 7.42 2.15
CA PHE A 344 -16.95 8.81 1.71
C PHE A 344 -15.62 9.10 0.96
N GLY A 345 -14.82 8.07 0.68
CA GLY A 345 -13.60 8.16 -0.14
C GLY A 345 -13.86 8.28 -1.65
N MET A 346 -12.87 7.88 -2.45
CA MET A 346 -12.95 7.82 -3.92
C MET A 346 -13.90 6.71 -4.38
N GLY A 347 -13.90 5.55 -3.70
CA GLY A 347 -14.78 4.41 -3.97
C GLY A 347 -16.25 4.82 -4.07
N ALA A 348 -16.72 5.69 -3.16
CA ALA A 348 -18.09 6.22 -3.07
C ALA A 348 -18.77 6.55 -4.41
N LEU A 349 -18.05 7.13 -5.37
CA LEU A 349 -18.55 7.38 -6.74
C LEU A 349 -17.67 6.77 -7.87
N MET A 350 -16.54 6.15 -7.54
CA MET A 350 -15.70 5.37 -8.46
C MET A 350 -15.64 3.92 -7.96
N ARG A 351 -16.76 3.20 -8.05
CA ARG A 351 -16.98 1.89 -7.44
C ARG A 351 -16.04 0.79 -7.95
N ALA A 352 -15.53 0.92 -9.18
CA ALA A 352 -14.41 0.08 -9.68
C ALA A 352 -13.03 0.35 -9.01
N SER A 353 -12.97 1.25 -8.02
CA SER A 353 -11.85 1.42 -7.07
C SER A 353 -12.31 1.39 -5.61
N ASP A 354 -13.48 0.81 -5.34
CA ASP A 354 -13.98 0.54 -3.98
C ASP A 354 -13.41 -0.78 -3.44
N ASN A 355 -13.70 -1.14 -2.19
CA ASN A 355 -13.19 -2.37 -1.57
C ASN A 355 -14.03 -3.62 -1.91
N TYR A 356 -14.04 -4.02 -3.19
CA TYR A 356 -14.71 -5.24 -3.69
C TYR A 356 -13.70 -6.29 -4.18
N GLN A 357 -13.97 -7.58 -3.95
CA GLN A 357 -13.03 -8.67 -4.25
C GLN A 357 -13.71 -9.80 -5.04
N ILE A 358 -12.98 -10.38 -5.98
CA ILE A 358 -13.52 -11.26 -7.02
C ILE A 358 -13.11 -12.71 -6.80
N SER A 359 -14.10 -13.57 -6.58
CA SER A 359 -13.93 -15.02 -6.52
C SER A 359 -13.67 -15.66 -7.89
N ASN A 360 -13.07 -16.86 -7.87
CA ASN A 360 -12.60 -17.61 -9.04
C ASN A 360 -11.70 -16.80 -10.00
N GLN A 361 -11.03 -15.75 -9.50
CA GLN A 361 -10.16 -14.90 -10.29
C GLN A 361 -8.78 -15.54 -10.51
N PHE A 362 -8.40 -15.60 -11.78
CA PHE A 362 -7.02 -15.62 -12.24
C PHE A 362 -6.58 -14.17 -12.49
N SER A 363 -5.39 -13.79 -12.07
CA SER A 363 -4.81 -12.50 -12.44
C SER A 363 -3.31 -12.57 -12.70
N TRP A 364 -2.83 -11.65 -13.52
CA TRP A 364 -1.44 -11.43 -13.86
C TRP A 364 -1.05 -9.98 -13.56
N ARG A 365 0.11 -9.78 -12.97
CA ARG A 365 0.79 -8.48 -12.81
C ARG A 365 2.17 -8.62 -13.43
N SER A 366 2.61 -7.67 -14.26
CA SER A 366 3.96 -7.69 -14.84
C SER A 366 5.04 -7.41 -13.79
N PRO A 367 6.34 -7.61 -14.09
CA PRO A 367 7.40 -6.92 -13.38
C PRO A 367 7.24 -5.40 -13.49
N GLU A 368 7.88 -4.65 -12.59
CA GLU A 368 8.02 -3.20 -12.71
C GLU A 368 9.11 -2.86 -13.74
N TRP A 369 8.77 -2.10 -14.78
CA TRP A 369 9.67 -1.65 -15.83
C TRP A 369 9.74 -0.13 -15.82
N GLU A 370 10.79 0.43 -15.21
CA GLU A 370 10.98 1.90 -15.09
C GLU A 370 9.72 2.59 -14.54
N GLY A 371 9.20 2.08 -13.41
CA GLY A 371 7.97 2.54 -12.75
C GLY A 371 6.67 2.03 -13.38
N VAL A 372 6.67 1.56 -14.63
CA VAL A 372 5.48 1.02 -15.32
C VAL A 372 5.18 -0.40 -14.84
N GLN A 373 3.93 -0.70 -14.52
CA GLN A 373 3.43 -2.05 -14.28
C GLN A 373 2.11 -2.27 -15.03
N LEU A 374 1.98 -3.41 -15.70
CA LEU A 374 0.73 -3.87 -16.34
C LEU A 374 0.02 -4.90 -15.47
N GLY A 375 -1.30 -4.95 -15.58
CA GLY A 375 -2.13 -5.93 -14.91
C GLY A 375 -3.26 -6.44 -15.80
N ALA A 376 -3.64 -7.71 -15.62
CA ALA A 376 -4.86 -8.30 -16.15
C ALA A 376 -5.52 -9.20 -15.10
N SER A 377 -6.86 -9.15 -15.01
CA SER A 377 -7.66 -10.11 -14.24
C SER A 377 -8.73 -10.74 -15.13
N TYR A 378 -8.98 -12.03 -14.91
CA TYR A 378 -10.10 -12.76 -15.47
C TYR A 378 -10.70 -13.69 -14.41
N SER A 379 -12.01 -13.60 -14.18
CA SER A 379 -12.75 -14.65 -13.48
C SER A 379 -13.67 -15.37 -14.46
N ALA A 380 -13.68 -16.70 -14.37
CA ALA A 380 -14.52 -17.56 -15.20
C ALA A 380 -15.97 -17.67 -14.69
N ASP A 381 -16.15 -17.39 -13.40
CA ASP A 381 -17.41 -17.41 -12.68
C ASP A 381 -17.26 -16.60 -11.39
N VAL A 382 -17.52 -15.29 -11.45
CA VAL A 382 -17.51 -14.43 -10.26
C VAL A 382 -18.62 -14.78 -9.26
N GLY A 383 -19.58 -15.61 -9.68
CA GLY A 383 -20.81 -15.92 -8.97
C GLY A 383 -20.79 -17.18 -8.12
N GLU A 384 -19.66 -17.87 -8.04
CA GLU A 384 -19.44 -19.08 -7.24
C GLU A 384 -20.40 -20.28 -7.48
N GLN A 385 -21.31 -20.16 -8.47
CA GLN A 385 -22.24 -21.18 -8.97
C GLN A 385 -21.53 -22.42 -9.53
N GLY A 386 -20.25 -22.29 -9.83
CA GLY A 386 -19.39 -23.34 -10.36
C GLY A 386 -19.35 -23.35 -11.89
N LEU A 387 -18.29 -23.96 -12.42
CA LEU A 387 -17.92 -23.88 -13.84
C LEU A 387 -18.94 -24.49 -14.83
N GLY A 388 -20.03 -25.11 -14.35
CA GLY A 388 -21.15 -25.59 -15.17
C GLY A 388 -22.33 -24.61 -15.34
N GLY A 389 -22.43 -23.57 -14.51
CA GLY A 389 -23.62 -22.71 -14.41
C GLY A 389 -23.69 -21.56 -15.43
N ALA A 390 -24.58 -20.59 -15.15
CA ALA A 390 -24.74 -19.37 -15.92
C ALA A 390 -23.57 -18.39 -15.68
N ARG A 391 -22.44 -18.65 -16.36
CA ARG A 391 -21.14 -18.01 -16.08
C ARG A 391 -21.14 -16.49 -16.20
N SER A 392 -21.17 -15.81 -15.06
CA SER A 392 -20.78 -14.40 -14.91
C SER A 392 -19.25 -14.30 -14.93
N LYS A 393 -18.66 -13.80 -16.03
CA LYS A 393 -17.21 -13.66 -16.20
C LYS A 393 -16.78 -12.21 -16.04
N LEU A 394 -15.72 -11.94 -15.30
CA LEU A 394 -15.14 -10.60 -15.20
C LEU A 394 -13.84 -10.52 -16.00
N TYR A 395 -13.61 -9.37 -16.64
CA TYR A 395 -12.38 -9.01 -17.34
C TYR A 395 -11.92 -7.64 -16.83
N SER A 396 -10.71 -7.55 -16.28
CA SER A 396 -10.08 -6.28 -15.88
C SER A 396 -8.71 -6.17 -16.53
N VAL A 397 -8.34 -4.99 -17.01
CA VAL A 397 -6.98 -4.66 -17.47
C VAL A 397 -6.57 -3.32 -16.90
N ALA A 398 -5.32 -3.21 -16.48
CA ALA A 398 -4.81 -2.01 -15.82
C ALA A 398 -3.36 -1.70 -16.17
N LEU A 399 -3.00 -0.42 -16.01
CA LEU A 399 -1.64 0.10 -16.06
C LEU A 399 -1.43 1.00 -14.84
N ARG A 400 -0.32 0.81 -14.13
CA ARG A 400 0.22 1.74 -13.13
C ARG A 400 1.53 2.31 -13.67
N TYR A 401 1.82 3.57 -13.34
CA TYR A 401 3.16 4.15 -13.44
C TYR A 401 3.47 4.87 -12.13
N GLU A 402 4.54 4.46 -11.46
CA GLU A 402 4.95 4.96 -10.16
C GLU A 402 6.45 5.28 -10.19
N GLU A 403 6.81 6.55 -10.36
CA GLU A 403 8.21 7.01 -10.43
C GLU A 403 8.38 8.40 -9.81
N GLY A 404 9.28 8.51 -8.84
CA GLY A 404 9.53 9.74 -8.10
C GLY A 404 8.23 10.29 -7.48
N PRO A 405 7.85 11.56 -7.76
CA PRO A 405 6.62 12.15 -7.22
C PRO A 405 5.34 11.72 -7.95
N TRP A 406 5.42 10.98 -9.06
CA TRP A 406 4.25 10.58 -9.85
C TRP A 406 3.70 9.22 -9.43
N LEU A 407 2.38 9.14 -9.29
CA LEU A 407 1.62 7.89 -9.32
C LEU A 407 0.42 8.05 -10.26
N LEU A 408 0.41 7.29 -11.35
CA LEU A 408 -0.66 7.23 -12.34
C LEU A 408 -1.28 5.83 -12.34
N GLY A 409 -2.60 5.76 -12.50
CA GLY A 409 -3.36 4.52 -12.68
C GLY A 409 -4.36 4.66 -13.81
N ALA A 410 -4.51 3.61 -14.62
CA ALA A 410 -5.54 3.52 -15.67
C ALA A 410 -6.12 2.11 -15.68
N SER A 411 -7.45 1.99 -15.84
CA SER A 411 -8.12 0.70 -15.90
C SER A 411 -9.26 0.67 -16.91
N TYR A 412 -9.55 -0.54 -17.40
CA TYR A 412 -10.83 -0.88 -18.00
C TYR A 412 -11.29 -2.23 -17.42
N GLU A 413 -12.51 -2.25 -16.90
CA GLU A 413 -13.14 -3.43 -16.36
C GLU A 413 -14.49 -3.67 -17.03
N SER A 414 -14.85 -4.94 -17.20
CA SER A 414 -16.16 -5.35 -17.70
C SER A 414 -16.56 -6.73 -17.22
N LEU A 415 -17.73 -6.78 -16.58
CA LEU A 415 -18.45 -8.01 -16.30
C LEU A 415 -19.16 -8.49 -17.59
N SER A 416 -19.36 -9.79 -17.73
CA SER A 416 -20.10 -10.37 -18.85
C SER A 416 -21.61 -10.14 -18.72
N ARG A 417 -22.41 -10.88 -19.49
CA ARG A 417 -23.84 -10.62 -19.62
C ARG A 417 -24.64 -11.02 -18.38
N VAL A 418 -24.76 -10.11 -17.41
CA VAL A 418 -25.77 -10.16 -16.35
C VAL A 418 -27.09 -9.68 -16.96
N GLU A 419 -28.03 -10.60 -17.15
CA GLU A 419 -29.41 -10.32 -17.60
C GLU A 419 -29.50 -9.32 -18.77
N SER A 420 -29.01 -9.76 -19.93
CA SER A 420 -28.86 -8.96 -21.17
C SER A 420 -27.87 -7.79 -21.12
N ASN A 421 -27.60 -7.20 -19.96
CA ASN A 421 -26.70 -6.07 -19.75
C ASN A 421 -25.23 -6.48 -19.69
N ARG A 422 -24.32 -5.56 -20.05
CA ARG A 422 -22.88 -5.76 -19.93
C ARG A 422 -22.26 -4.61 -19.12
N PRO A 423 -22.07 -4.78 -17.80
CA PRO A 423 -21.45 -3.77 -16.95
C PRO A 423 -20.01 -3.47 -17.40
N SER A 424 -19.62 -2.21 -17.30
CA SER A 424 -18.23 -1.79 -17.54
C SER A 424 -17.85 -0.50 -16.81
N ALA A 425 -16.58 -0.39 -16.46
CA ALA A 425 -15.96 0.79 -15.88
C ALA A 425 -14.67 1.13 -16.62
N TRP A 426 -14.54 2.38 -17.06
CA TRP A 426 -13.25 2.99 -17.43
C TRP A 426 -12.78 3.85 -16.28
N GLN A 427 -11.49 3.84 -15.95
CA GLN A 427 -10.94 4.75 -14.94
C GLN A 427 -9.58 5.30 -15.34
N LEU A 428 -9.32 6.53 -14.91
CA LEU A 428 -8.03 7.22 -15.01
C LEU A 428 -7.79 7.96 -13.70
N GLY A 429 -6.63 7.77 -13.09
CA GLY A 429 -6.21 8.42 -11.85
C GLY A 429 -4.77 8.93 -11.96
N ALA A 430 -4.50 10.07 -11.35
CA ALA A 430 -3.18 10.64 -11.23
C ALA A 430 -3.02 11.31 -9.87
N SER A 431 -1.86 11.13 -9.22
CA SER A 431 -1.43 11.98 -8.13
C SER A 431 0.03 12.42 -8.33
N TYR A 432 0.31 13.62 -7.82
CA TYR A 432 1.64 14.21 -7.77
C TYR A 432 1.95 14.66 -6.34
N ASP A 433 3.17 14.41 -5.89
CA ASP A 433 3.67 14.87 -4.61
C ASP A 433 4.63 16.06 -4.74
N PHE A 434 4.27 17.18 -4.12
CA PHE A 434 5.07 18.42 -4.06
C PHE A 434 5.89 18.54 -2.76
N ASP A 435 6.14 17.44 -2.06
CA ASP A 435 6.62 17.33 -0.67
C ASP A 435 5.63 17.94 0.35
N VAL A 436 5.34 19.23 0.22
CA VAL A 436 4.47 20.02 1.10
C VAL A 436 2.97 19.74 0.93
N VAL A 437 2.59 19.07 -0.16
CA VAL A 437 1.21 18.62 -0.44
C VAL A 437 1.23 17.51 -1.50
N ARG A 438 0.44 16.45 -1.30
CA ARG A 438 0.07 15.51 -2.37
C ARG A 438 -1.27 15.95 -2.96
N VAL A 439 -1.36 16.03 -4.28
CA VAL A 439 -2.60 16.35 -5.01
C VAL A 439 -2.97 15.16 -5.89
N ALA A 440 -4.24 14.76 -5.86
CA ALA A 440 -4.78 13.67 -6.64
C ALA A 440 -5.98 14.14 -7.48
N ALA A 441 -6.13 13.58 -8.68
CA ALA A 441 -7.28 13.76 -9.54
C ALA A 441 -7.65 12.43 -10.19
N GLY A 442 -8.95 12.18 -10.34
CA GLY A 442 -9.47 10.94 -10.92
C GLY A 442 -10.68 11.21 -11.82
N TRP A 443 -10.89 10.30 -12.75
CA TRP A 443 -12.09 10.22 -13.57
C TRP A 443 -12.49 8.75 -13.73
N SER A 444 -13.80 8.50 -13.70
CA SER A 444 -14.38 7.21 -14.04
C SER A 444 -15.57 7.37 -14.97
N ARG A 445 -15.81 6.38 -15.82
CA ARG A 445 -17.07 6.18 -16.54
C ARG A 445 -17.57 4.77 -16.29
N GLN A 446 -18.62 4.69 -15.48
CA GLN A 446 -19.33 3.45 -15.16
C GLN A 446 -20.57 3.38 -16.05
N SER A 447 -20.83 2.23 -16.66
CA SER A 447 -21.90 2.03 -17.64
C SER A 447 -22.58 0.68 -17.44
N ASN A 448 -23.91 0.65 -17.58
CA ASN A 448 -24.76 -0.53 -17.36
C ASN A 448 -24.57 -1.13 -15.96
N GLY A 449 -24.69 -0.29 -14.92
CA GLY A 449 -24.85 -0.77 -13.54
C GLY A 449 -23.61 -1.00 -12.68
N PHE A 450 -22.44 -0.43 -13.00
CA PHE A 450 -21.37 -0.25 -11.98
C PHE A 450 -21.73 0.88 -10.95
N VAL A 451 -23.02 1.05 -10.67
CA VAL A 451 -23.70 2.08 -9.86
C VAL A 451 -25.08 1.55 -9.46
N GLY A 452 -25.47 1.74 -8.20
CA GLY A 452 -26.62 1.07 -7.59
C GLY A 452 -27.99 1.73 -7.81
N LEU A 453 -29.02 0.87 -7.72
CA LEU A 453 -30.44 1.07 -7.35
C LEU A 453 -31.20 2.37 -7.73
N ASN A 454 -32.24 2.22 -8.56
CA ASN A 454 -33.65 2.55 -8.24
C ASN A 454 -34.56 2.27 -9.45
N GLY A 455 -35.53 1.37 -9.30
CA GLY A 455 -36.47 0.94 -10.34
C GLY A 455 -36.79 -0.54 -10.19
N ASP A 456 -38.05 -0.88 -9.89
CA ASP A 456 -38.49 -2.27 -9.63
C ASP A 456 -38.25 -3.23 -10.82
N ASP A 457 -38.20 -4.55 -10.56
CA ASP A 457 -37.92 -5.63 -11.54
C ASP A 457 -36.54 -5.59 -12.24
N GLY A 458 -35.54 -5.01 -11.58
CA GLY A 458 -34.19 -5.61 -11.60
C GLY A 458 -34.22 -7.01 -10.96
N PRO A 459 -33.38 -7.98 -11.36
CA PRO A 459 -33.46 -9.32 -10.79
C PRO A 459 -33.05 -9.29 -9.31
N ALA A 460 -34.01 -9.57 -8.42
CA ALA A 460 -33.86 -9.62 -6.94
C ALA A 460 -32.87 -10.68 -6.42
N HIS A 461 -32.06 -11.25 -7.31
CA HIS A 461 -31.25 -12.45 -7.15
C HIS A 461 -29.93 -12.28 -7.93
N LEU A 462 -29.16 -11.26 -7.52
CA LEU A 462 -27.71 -11.23 -7.70
C LEU A 462 -27.03 -12.17 -6.69
N GLU A 463 -27.66 -12.35 -5.51
CA GLU A 463 -27.30 -13.27 -4.44
C GLU A 463 -27.44 -14.75 -4.87
N ASP A 464 -28.58 -15.17 -5.49
CA ASP A 464 -28.68 -16.52 -6.09
C ASP A 464 -27.71 -16.74 -7.27
N LYS A 465 -26.98 -15.70 -7.70
CA LYS A 465 -25.89 -15.76 -8.68
C LYS A 465 -24.52 -15.54 -8.03
N GLY A 466 -24.42 -15.56 -6.71
CA GLY A 466 -23.24 -15.34 -5.87
C GLY A 466 -22.44 -14.08 -6.20
N LEU A 467 -23.12 -13.03 -6.68
CA LEU A 467 -22.52 -11.73 -6.99
C LEU A 467 -22.46 -10.82 -5.75
N GLU A 468 -22.37 -11.42 -4.56
CA GLU A 468 -22.34 -10.74 -3.28
C GLU A 468 -21.02 -9.96 -3.11
N GLY A 469 -21.12 -8.73 -2.58
CA GLY A 469 -19.97 -7.83 -2.41
C GLY A 469 -19.43 -7.18 -3.70
N LEU A 470 -20.09 -7.33 -4.86
CA LEU A 470 -19.68 -6.70 -6.15
C LEU A 470 -20.02 -5.20 -6.24
N GLY A 471 -19.86 -4.45 -5.16
CA GLY A 471 -20.24 -3.05 -5.04
C GLY A 471 -21.72 -2.85 -4.69
N PRO A 472 -22.28 -1.64 -4.91
CA PRO A 472 -23.64 -1.28 -4.51
C PRO A 472 -24.68 -2.14 -5.23
N VAL A 473 -25.75 -2.50 -4.53
CA VAL A 473 -26.78 -3.43 -5.01
C VAL A 473 -27.52 -2.86 -6.25
N GLU A 474 -27.79 -3.77 -7.19
CA GLU A 474 -28.56 -3.60 -8.43
C GLU A 474 -27.93 -2.75 -9.57
N PHE A 475 -28.00 -3.30 -10.78
CA PHE A 475 -27.37 -2.75 -11.98
C PHE A 475 -28.32 -1.83 -12.76
N ILE A 476 -28.12 -0.50 -12.72
CA ILE A 476 -28.91 0.43 -13.56
C ILE A 476 -28.69 0.15 -15.06
N GLN A 477 -29.70 -0.43 -15.71
CA GLN A 477 -29.74 -0.78 -17.13
C GLN A 477 -29.62 0.47 -18.02
N GLY A 478 -28.69 0.45 -18.98
CA GLY A 478 -28.41 1.60 -19.87
C GLY A 478 -27.85 2.85 -19.18
N GLY A 479 -27.84 2.89 -17.85
CA GLY A 479 -27.34 3.99 -17.03
C GLY A 479 -25.83 4.14 -17.13
N ARG A 480 -25.38 5.40 -17.05
CA ARG A 480 -23.97 5.77 -17.16
C ARG A 480 -23.63 6.94 -16.24
N LEU A 481 -22.70 6.72 -15.33
CA LEU A 481 -22.15 7.73 -14.43
C LEU A 481 -20.75 8.13 -14.91
N ASP A 482 -20.58 9.38 -15.35
CA ASP A 482 -19.24 10.00 -15.35
C ASP A 482 -18.97 10.54 -13.94
N THR A 483 -17.89 10.10 -13.31
CA THR A 483 -17.42 10.62 -12.02
C THR A 483 -16.10 11.37 -12.21
N TRP A 484 -15.95 12.50 -11.51
CA TRP A 484 -14.66 13.18 -11.32
C TRP A 484 -14.33 13.20 -9.83
N TYR A 485 -13.09 12.88 -9.48
CA TYR A 485 -12.53 12.91 -8.14
C TYR A 485 -11.39 13.93 -8.07
N VAL A 486 -11.29 14.66 -6.97
CA VAL A 486 -10.13 15.49 -6.60
C VAL A 486 -9.83 15.27 -5.13
N GLY A 487 -8.57 15.02 -4.80
CA GLY A 487 -8.10 14.88 -3.42
C GLY A 487 -6.84 15.71 -3.15
N THR A 488 -6.64 16.12 -1.90
CA THR A 488 -5.38 16.72 -1.46
C THR A 488 -5.01 16.31 -0.03
N ALA A 489 -3.77 15.87 0.14
CA ALA A 489 -3.17 15.40 1.39
C ALA A 489 -2.09 16.40 1.82
N ILE A 490 -2.31 17.09 2.94
CA ILE A 490 -1.47 18.18 3.44
C ILE A 490 -0.87 17.76 4.79
N PRO A 491 0.44 17.48 4.89
CA PRO A 491 1.09 17.18 6.16
C PRO A 491 1.10 18.43 7.06
N VAL A 492 0.38 18.39 8.19
CA VAL A 492 0.21 19.54 9.09
C VAL A 492 0.38 19.11 10.54
N GLY A 493 1.34 19.75 11.22
CA GLY A 493 1.80 19.25 12.49
C GLY A 493 2.16 17.78 12.34
N LYS A 494 1.89 16.99 13.38
CA LYS A 494 2.26 15.58 13.34
C LYS A 494 1.07 14.73 12.92
N GLY A 495 0.54 15.02 11.73
CA GLY A 495 -0.60 14.37 11.10
C GLY A 495 -0.81 14.89 9.68
N GLU A 496 -1.87 14.46 9.02
CA GLU A 496 -2.22 14.87 7.65
C GLU A 496 -3.67 15.34 7.57
N PHE A 497 -3.91 16.51 6.98
CA PHE A 497 -5.25 16.92 6.54
C PHE A 497 -5.51 16.32 5.18
N GLN A 498 -6.61 15.58 5.06
CA GLN A 498 -7.06 14.94 3.84
C GLN A 498 -8.39 15.56 3.45
N LEU A 499 -8.45 16.18 2.27
CA LEU A 499 -9.65 16.78 1.71
C LEU A 499 -9.95 16.11 0.37
N GLN A 500 -11.19 15.67 0.16
CA GLN A 500 -11.61 15.05 -1.10
C GLN A 500 -12.98 15.59 -1.55
N TRP A 501 -13.19 15.58 -2.86
CA TRP A 501 -14.45 15.90 -3.50
C TRP A 501 -14.67 15.05 -4.74
N SER A 502 -15.86 14.45 -4.83
CA SER A 502 -16.30 13.65 -5.97
C SER A 502 -17.59 14.22 -6.55
N LEU A 503 -17.66 14.35 -7.87
CA LEU A 503 -18.82 14.80 -8.64
C LEU A 503 -19.28 13.69 -9.59
N GLY A 504 -20.46 13.13 -9.34
CA GLY A 504 -21.14 12.21 -10.25
C GLY A 504 -22.08 12.96 -11.21
N ARG A 505 -22.06 12.58 -12.49
CA ARG A 505 -23.03 13.01 -13.51
C ARG A 505 -23.72 11.78 -14.12
N PRO A 506 -24.88 11.37 -13.55
CA PRO A 506 -25.70 10.34 -14.15
C PRO A 506 -26.35 10.85 -15.45
N ASN A 507 -26.80 9.93 -16.31
CA ASN A 507 -27.54 10.25 -17.53
C ASN A 507 -28.95 9.64 -17.60
N TRP A 508 -29.30 8.73 -16.70
CA TRP A 508 -30.53 7.93 -16.70
C TRP A 508 -31.75 8.68 -16.14
N THR A 509 -32.90 8.01 -16.18
CA THR A 509 -34.16 8.36 -15.55
C THR A 509 -34.52 7.24 -14.58
N TRP A 510 -35.14 7.55 -13.44
CA TRP A 510 -35.62 6.56 -12.48
C TRP A 510 -36.98 6.02 -12.92
N GLU A 511 -37.16 4.69 -12.95
CA GLU A 511 -38.38 4.09 -13.49
C GLU A 511 -39.59 4.31 -12.56
N ASP A 512 -39.39 4.32 -11.24
CA ASP A 512 -40.44 4.54 -10.22
C ASP A 512 -41.10 5.95 -10.26
N THR A 513 -40.45 6.93 -10.90
CA THR A 513 -40.80 8.36 -10.75
C THR A 513 -40.75 9.20 -12.03
N ASP A 514 -40.29 8.65 -13.15
CA ASP A 514 -39.94 9.38 -14.39
C ASP A 514 -38.95 10.56 -14.19
N GLU A 515 -38.37 10.72 -13.00
CA GLU A 515 -37.43 11.80 -12.68
C GLU A 515 -36.04 11.50 -13.26
N ARG A 516 -35.49 12.47 -14.01
CA ARG A 516 -34.13 12.34 -14.53
C ARG A 516 -33.11 12.43 -13.39
N ALA A 517 -32.28 11.40 -13.26
CA ALA A 517 -31.25 11.34 -12.23
C ALA A 517 -30.31 12.56 -12.28
N ARG A 518 -30.04 13.15 -11.11
CA ARG A 518 -29.37 14.46 -10.99
C ARG A 518 -27.96 14.33 -10.42
N ARG A 519 -27.14 15.38 -10.58
CA ARG A 519 -25.70 15.36 -10.24
C ARG A 519 -25.44 15.06 -8.76
N ILE A 520 -24.74 13.96 -8.50
CA ILE A 520 -24.35 13.49 -7.17
C ILE A 520 -23.09 14.22 -6.72
N GLN A 521 -22.98 14.56 -5.44
CA GLN A 521 -21.75 15.12 -4.87
C GLN A 521 -21.41 14.45 -3.56
N VAL A 522 -20.15 14.10 -3.38
CA VAL A 522 -19.55 13.62 -2.13
C VAL A 522 -18.40 14.54 -1.78
N MET A 523 -18.25 14.90 -0.52
CA MET A 523 -17.05 15.57 0.00
C MET A 523 -16.68 15.01 1.36
N SER A 524 -15.39 14.95 1.64
CA SER A 524 -14.84 14.59 2.94
C SER A 524 -13.72 15.56 3.32
N VAL A 525 -13.63 15.87 4.61
CA VAL A 525 -12.47 16.52 5.21
C VAL A 525 -12.16 15.80 6.51
N GLY A 526 -10.92 15.35 6.65
CA GLY A 526 -10.45 14.73 7.88
C GLY A 526 -9.03 15.13 8.23
N TYR A 527 -8.70 14.92 9.50
CA TYR A 527 -7.35 14.99 10.02
C TYR A 527 -7.00 13.63 10.60
N VAL A 528 -6.07 12.93 9.96
CA VAL A 528 -5.37 11.82 10.59
C VAL A 528 -4.29 12.45 11.45
N HIS A 529 -4.56 12.66 12.74
CA HIS A 529 -3.46 12.88 13.67
C HIS A 529 -2.71 11.57 13.82
N ALA A 530 -1.41 11.64 14.10
CA ALA A 530 -0.50 10.44 14.23
C ALA A 530 0.65 9.22 16.77
N LEU A 531 0.25 8.12 17.50
CA LEU A 531 0.75 7.65 18.81
C LEU A 531 1.99 6.76 18.67
N SER A 532 2.18 6.18 17.47
CA SER A 532 3.35 5.40 17.08
C SER A 532 3.39 5.30 15.53
N PRO A 533 4.42 4.73 14.90
CA PRO A 533 4.38 4.37 13.47
C PRO A 533 3.24 3.40 13.08
N ARG A 534 2.58 2.77 14.06
CA ARG A 534 1.56 1.72 13.89
C ARG A 534 0.13 2.18 14.22
N THR A 535 -0.02 3.25 15.00
CA THR A 535 -1.29 3.59 15.66
C THR A 535 -1.69 5.02 15.35
N SER A 536 -2.82 5.22 14.67
CA SER A 536 -3.42 6.51 14.29
C SER A 536 -4.47 7.00 15.32
N VAL A 537 -4.82 8.28 15.29
CA VAL A 537 -6.12 8.78 15.83
C VAL A 537 -6.69 9.84 14.89
N TYR A 538 -7.92 9.64 14.41
CA TYR A 538 -8.51 10.46 13.34
C TYR A 538 -9.76 11.20 13.78
N ALA A 539 -10.06 12.27 13.04
CA ALA A 539 -11.34 12.96 13.05
C ALA A 539 -11.72 13.27 11.59
N PHE A 540 -12.93 12.94 11.15
CA PHE A 540 -13.44 13.36 9.85
C PHE A 540 -14.89 13.83 9.87
N ALA A 541 -15.21 14.68 8.90
CA ALA A 541 -16.56 15.11 8.58
C ALA A 541 -16.76 14.98 7.07
N ALA A 542 -17.84 14.32 6.67
CA ALA A 542 -18.19 14.10 5.27
C ALA A 542 -19.65 14.40 5.00
N GLN A 543 -19.95 14.78 3.75
CA GLN A 543 -21.29 15.12 3.29
C GLN A 543 -21.54 14.60 1.87
N GLY A 544 -22.65 13.88 1.73
CA GLY A 544 -23.27 13.52 0.47
C GLY A 544 -24.43 14.43 0.11
N ARG A 545 -24.64 14.64 -1.19
CA ARG A 545 -25.82 15.30 -1.76
C ARG A 545 -26.30 14.50 -2.97
N ARG A 546 -27.50 13.94 -2.87
CA ARG A 546 -28.03 12.90 -3.75
C ARG A 546 -27.16 11.65 -3.75
N PHE A 547 -26.58 11.38 -2.59
CA PHE A 547 -25.60 10.33 -2.36
C PHE A 547 -26.08 9.48 -1.20
N ASP A 548 -26.23 8.21 -1.49
CA ASP A 548 -26.43 7.17 -0.50
C ASP A 548 -25.09 6.49 -0.21
N MET A 549 -24.86 6.05 1.04
CA MET A 549 -23.61 5.37 1.38
C MET A 549 -23.58 3.94 0.82
N GLU A 550 -24.74 3.26 0.88
CA GLU A 550 -24.94 1.89 0.45
C GLU A 550 -25.04 1.81 -1.08
N THR A 551 -26.01 2.49 -1.69
CA THR A 551 -26.30 2.37 -3.14
C THR A 551 -25.53 3.36 -4.03
N ALA A 552 -24.82 4.34 -3.46
CA ALA A 552 -24.23 5.52 -4.12
C ALA A 552 -25.24 6.52 -4.71
N ALA A 553 -26.37 6.05 -5.25
CA ALA A 553 -27.43 6.85 -5.87
C ALA A 553 -28.81 6.25 -5.55
N SER A 554 -29.84 7.08 -5.49
CA SER A 554 -31.23 6.63 -5.31
C SER A 554 -32.23 7.72 -5.71
N ALA A 555 -33.46 7.33 -6.01
CA ALA A 555 -34.52 8.23 -6.46
C ALA A 555 -35.01 9.20 -5.36
N SER A 556 -34.81 8.85 -4.08
CA SER A 556 -35.12 9.69 -2.92
C SER A 556 -34.17 10.90 -2.75
N GLU A 557 -33.13 11.03 -3.60
CA GLU A 557 -32.19 12.15 -3.64
C GLU A 557 -31.51 12.50 -2.27
N PRO A 558 -31.06 11.52 -1.47
CA PRO A 558 -30.74 11.73 -0.06
C PRO A 558 -29.55 12.65 0.19
N ARG A 559 -29.57 13.31 1.34
CA ARG A 559 -28.43 14.03 1.93
C ARG A 559 -27.92 13.23 3.12
N SER A 560 -26.85 12.49 2.89
CA SER A 560 -26.06 11.83 3.92
C SER A 560 -25.01 12.79 4.50
N SER A 561 -24.67 12.61 5.77
CA SER A 561 -23.50 13.22 6.39
C SER A 561 -23.03 12.39 7.56
N ARG A 562 -21.72 12.17 7.69
CA ARG A 562 -21.11 11.49 8.83
C ARG A 562 -20.05 12.40 9.46
N VAL A 563 -20.04 12.45 10.78
CA VAL A 563 -18.89 12.95 11.56
C VAL A 563 -18.41 11.80 12.41
N ALA A 564 -17.11 11.52 12.42
CA ALA A 564 -16.54 10.44 13.21
C ALA A 564 -15.18 10.80 13.83
N PHE A 565 -14.90 10.18 14.97
CA PHE A 565 -13.63 10.26 15.68
C PHE A 565 -13.21 8.86 16.10
N GLY A 566 -11.98 8.44 15.83
CA GLY A 566 -11.55 7.06 16.07
C GLY A 566 -10.05 6.87 16.11
N LEU A 567 -9.63 5.59 16.12
CA LEU A 567 -8.24 5.16 16.12
C LEU A 567 -8.05 3.96 15.19
N THR A 568 -6.90 3.90 14.52
CA THR A 568 -6.50 2.77 13.66
C THR A 568 -5.20 2.16 14.20
N HIS A 569 -5.17 0.87 14.50
CA HIS A 569 -3.97 0.17 14.98
C HIS A 569 -3.57 -0.96 14.03
N HIS A 570 -2.33 -0.94 13.54
CA HIS A 570 -1.79 -1.95 12.63
C HIS A 570 -0.78 -2.86 13.37
N PHE A 571 -0.86 -4.18 13.17
CA PHE A 571 -0.02 -5.17 13.86
C PHE A 571 0.84 -6.00 12.91
#